data_AF-A0A511MXL9-F1
#
_entry.id   AF-A0A511MXL9-F1
#
_cell.length_a   1.000
_cell.length_b   1.000
_cell.length_c   1.000
_cell.angle_alpha   90.00
_cell.angle_beta   90.00
_cell.angle_gamma   90.00
#
_symmetry.space_group_name_H-M   'P 1'
#
loop_
_entity.id
_entity.type
_entity.pdbx_description
1 polymer ?
#
loop_
_entity_poly.entity_id
_entity_poly.type
_entity_poly.pdbx_seq_one_letter_code
_entity_poly.pdbx_strand_id
1 'polypeptide(L)'
;MTQNLPFRALRKPSPKTLTITNFMQGRQTPDMLSAALILTVPLGEMLFIKGGQSPRFFLKAREEVEITMDADLTEVVNLGALGHDLIRTQRPFTGGFPTQSHPDVVAYTQEDGSDTWDKANITAIDFAANTVTVAKTADVKKIRIYFVPGGGEFEIRAKRPNGSDSINMKLFDMGLKAMHETDQTNTRSAPKLGHEGTNPPLPPQWELQIAVRSKSLIYADPEAEHELSLQAWSAPIEILNRSRMDAEAEVQLRGGYV
;
A
#
# COMPACT_ATOMS: atom_id res chain seq x y z
N MET A 1 23.55 -32.19 -15.02
CA MET A 1 22.68 -32.71 -13.95
C MET A 1 21.41 -31.89 -13.97
N THR A 2 20.30 -32.44 -14.45
CA THR A 2 18.99 -31.78 -14.37
C THR A 2 18.55 -31.82 -12.91
N GLN A 3 18.68 -30.70 -12.20
CA GLN A 3 18.06 -30.56 -10.88
C GLN A 3 16.57 -30.89 -11.02
N ASN A 4 16.11 -31.88 -10.28
CA ASN A 4 14.70 -32.25 -10.24
C ASN A 4 13.95 -31.19 -9.42
N LEU A 5 13.58 -30.08 -10.08
CA LEU A 5 12.86 -28.95 -9.47
C LEU A 5 11.44 -29.40 -9.07
N PRO A 6 10.86 -28.83 -7.99
CA PRO A 6 9.51 -29.19 -7.55
C PRO A 6 8.40 -28.61 -8.45
N PHE A 7 8.76 -27.93 -9.53
CA PHE A 7 7.87 -27.38 -10.55
C PHE A 7 8.53 -27.43 -11.93
N ARG A 8 7.71 -27.33 -12.98
CA ARG A 8 8.14 -27.17 -14.37
C ARG A 8 7.74 -25.80 -14.88
N ALA A 9 8.71 -24.98 -15.28
CA ALA A 9 8.42 -23.71 -15.94
C ALA A 9 7.80 -23.97 -17.32
N LEU A 10 6.63 -23.38 -17.57
CA LEU A 10 5.91 -23.54 -18.84
C LEU A 10 6.40 -22.54 -19.89
N ARG A 11 6.89 -21.38 -19.45
CA ARG A 11 7.48 -20.33 -20.29
C ARG A 11 8.59 -19.61 -19.54
N LYS A 12 9.38 -18.80 -20.25
CA LYS A 12 10.37 -17.91 -19.64
C LYS A 12 9.66 -16.89 -18.73
N PRO A 13 10.24 -16.55 -17.56
CA PRO A 13 9.71 -15.48 -16.73
C PRO A 13 9.65 -14.15 -17.49
N SER A 14 8.59 -13.37 -17.27
CA SER A 14 8.39 -12.05 -17.87
C SER A 14 8.35 -10.97 -16.79
N PRO A 15 8.86 -9.75 -17.06
CA PRO A 15 8.74 -8.65 -16.11
C PRO A 15 7.26 -8.35 -15.80
N LYS A 16 6.96 -8.02 -14.55
CA LYS A 16 5.63 -7.62 -14.08
C LYS A 16 5.79 -6.50 -13.06
N THR A 17 5.06 -5.40 -13.25
CA THR A 17 4.92 -4.36 -12.22
C THR A 17 3.63 -4.64 -11.46
N LEU A 18 3.75 -4.86 -10.16
CA LEU A 18 2.60 -4.97 -9.26
C LEU A 18 2.16 -3.56 -8.87
N THR A 19 0.88 -3.27 -9.07
CA THR A 19 0.24 -1.99 -8.72
C THR A 19 -0.95 -2.23 -7.79
N ILE A 20 -1.61 -1.16 -7.32
CA ILE A 20 -2.73 -1.26 -6.39
C ILE A 20 -3.85 -2.18 -6.89
N THR A 21 -4.06 -2.28 -8.20
CA THR A 21 -5.11 -3.14 -8.80
C THR A 21 -4.82 -4.63 -8.67
N ASN A 22 -3.58 -5.01 -8.33
CA ASN A 22 -3.23 -6.38 -8.04
C ASN A 22 -3.50 -6.77 -6.58
N PHE A 23 -3.75 -5.80 -5.70
CA PHE A 23 -3.98 -6.05 -4.28
C PHE A 23 -5.48 -5.95 -3.95
N MET A 24 -5.90 -6.75 -2.99
CA MET A 24 -7.20 -6.70 -2.35
C MET A 24 -7.07 -6.06 -0.96
N GLN A 25 -8.19 -5.60 -0.43
CA GLN A 25 -8.27 -5.12 0.94
C GLN A 25 -7.86 -6.22 1.93
N GLY A 26 -6.88 -5.91 2.79
CA GLY A 26 -6.54 -6.71 3.95
C GLY A 26 -7.36 -6.31 5.19
N ARG A 27 -7.11 -6.99 6.31
CA ARG A 27 -7.69 -6.63 7.60
C ARG A 27 -6.67 -5.89 8.45
N GLN A 28 -6.56 -4.58 8.25
CA GLN A 28 -5.74 -3.73 9.11
C GLN A 28 -6.46 -3.55 10.46
N THR A 29 -5.71 -3.72 11.53
CA THR A 29 -6.13 -3.49 12.92
C THR A 29 -5.36 -2.27 13.42
N PRO A 30 -6.04 -1.24 13.96
CA PRO A 30 -5.38 -0.04 14.47
C PRO A 30 -4.26 -0.37 15.45
N ASP A 31 -3.13 0.33 15.35
CA ASP A 31 -1.95 0.18 16.21
C ASP A 31 -1.31 -1.23 16.27
N MET A 32 -1.73 -2.15 15.39
CA MET A 32 -1.12 -3.48 15.26
C MET A 32 -0.57 -3.68 13.84
N LEU A 33 0.61 -4.31 13.74
CA LEU A 33 1.21 -4.60 12.44
C LEU A 33 0.40 -5.70 11.73
N SER A 34 -0.46 -5.27 10.82
CA SER A 34 -1.50 -6.10 10.21
C SER A 34 -1.67 -5.74 8.75
N ALA A 35 -2.17 -6.68 7.94
CA ALA A 35 -2.23 -6.52 6.50
C ALA A 35 -3.25 -5.46 6.10
N ALA A 36 -2.79 -4.36 5.49
CA ALA A 36 -3.64 -3.36 4.86
C ALA A 36 -4.02 -3.79 3.43
N LEU A 37 -3.08 -4.37 2.68
CA LEU A 37 -3.28 -4.83 1.31
C LEU A 37 -2.70 -6.23 1.12
N ILE A 38 -3.40 -7.07 0.36
CA ILE A 38 -3.02 -8.48 0.14
C ILE A 38 -3.06 -8.80 -1.35
N LEU A 39 -1.96 -9.35 -1.87
CA LEU A 39 -1.90 -10.00 -3.18
C LEU A 39 -1.77 -11.51 -2.95
N THR A 40 -2.70 -12.30 -3.47
CA THR A 40 -2.58 -13.76 -3.51
C THR A 40 -2.05 -14.19 -4.88
N VAL A 41 -0.96 -14.94 -4.90
CA VAL A 41 -0.38 -15.46 -6.14
C VAL A 41 -1.36 -16.43 -6.81
N PRO A 42 -1.73 -16.22 -8.09
CA PRO A 42 -2.63 -17.13 -8.80
C PRO A 42 -2.12 -18.57 -8.88
N LEU A 43 -3.06 -19.52 -9.00
CA LEU A 43 -2.71 -20.90 -9.31
C LEU A 43 -2.00 -20.99 -10.66
N GLY A 44 -0.93 -21.78 -10.73
CA GLY A 44 -0.12 -21.95 -11.95
C GLY A 44 0.81 -20.77 -12.26
N GLU A 45 0.94 -19.79 -11.38
CA GLU A 45 1.90 -18.68 -11.49
C GLU A 45 2.86 -18.70 -10.30
N MET A 46 4.14 -18.45 -10.55
CA MET A 46 5.13 -18.13 -9.53
C MET A 46 5.58 -16.69 -9.75
N LEU A 47 5.55 -15.88 -8.68
CA LEU A 47 6.12 -14.55 -8.70
C LEU A 47 7.52 -14.58 -8.11
N PHE A 48 8.39 -13.71 -8.59
CA PHE A 48 9.69 -13.46 -7.99
C PHE A 48 9.80 -11.96 -7.75
N ILE A 49 9.82 -11.53 -6.48
CA ILE A 49 9.90 -10.10 -6.16
C ILE A 49 11.31 -9.62 -6.48
N LYS A 50 11.44 -8.55 -7.28
CA LYS A 50 12.75 -8.12 -7.78
C LYS A 50 13.49 -7.32 -6.71
N GLY A 51 14.57 -7.89 -6.18
CA GLY A 51 15.43 -7.22 -5.20
C GLY A 51 16.34 -6.14 -5.81
N GLY A 52 16.89 -5.29 -4.95
CA GLY A 52 17.74 -4.15 -5.32
C GLY A 52 17.00 -3.01 -6.03
N GLN A 53 15.68 -3.14 -6.24
CA GLN A 53 14.85 -2.09 -6.80
C GLN A 53 14.21 -1.29 -5.67
N SER A 54 14.03 0.01 -5.93
CA SER A 54 13.27 0.87 -5.03
C SER A 54 11.80 0.75 -5.37
N PRO A 55 10.96 0.25 -4.44
CA PRO A 55 9.54 0.24 -4.68
C PRO A 55 8.98 1.65 -4.53
N ARG A 56 7.89 1.94 -5.24
CA ARG A 56 7.15 3.19 -5.08
C ARG A 56 5.90 2.95 -4.26
N PHE A 57 5.78 3.61 -3.11
CA PHE A 57 4.62 3.51 -2.24
C PHE A 57 4.25 4.90 -1.74
N PHE A 58 3.06 5.37 -2.08
CA PHE A 58 2.38 6.48 -1.42
C PHE A 58 0.96 6.02 -1.17
N LEU A 59 0.77 5.41 0.01
CA LEU A 59 -0.49 4.81 0.42
C LEU A 59 -1.27 5.83 1.23
N LYS A 60 -2.55 6.01 0.90
CA LYS A 60 -3.42 6.93 1.63
C LYS A 60 -4.27 6.20 2.66
N ALA A 61 -4.28 6.70 3.89
CA ALA A 61 -5.30 6.32 4.85
C ALA A 61 -6.61 7.04 4.52
N ARG A 62 -7.72 6.53 5.06
CA ARG A 62 -9.05 7.12 4.93
C ARG A 62 -9.57 7.54 6.30
N GLU A 63 -10.13 8.74 6.37
CA GLU A 63 -10.92 9.20 7.50
C GLU A 63 -12.27 9.74 7.00
N GLU A 64 -13.34 9.41 7.72
CA GLU A 64 -14.69 9.89 7.42
C GLU A 64 -15.25 10.63 8.64
N VAL A 65 -15.67 11.87 8.44
CA VAL A 65 -16.27 12.69 9.49
C VAL A 65 -17.69 13.06 9.12
N GLU A 66 -18.60 12.98 10.09
CA GLU A 66 -19.92 13.59 10.00
C GLU A 66 -19.81 15.04 10.47
N ILE A 67 -20.42 15.95 9.73
CA ILE A 67 -20.37 17.38 9.97
C ILE A 67 -21.77 17.92 10.17
N THR A 68 -21.87 19.09 10.80
CA THR A 68 -23.16 19.78 10.90
C THR A 68 -23.42 20.50 9.58
N MET A 69 -24.60 20.29 9.00
CA MET A 69 -25.03 21.06 7.84
C MET A 69 -25.20 22.52 8.23
N ASP A 70 -24.57 23.42 7.50
CA ASP A 70 -24.61 24.86 7.73
C ASP A 70 -24.33 25.62 6.42
N ALA A 71 -24.48 26.95 6.45
CA ALA A 71 -24.29 27.79 5.27
C ALA A 71 -22.81 28.04 4.90
N ASP A 72 -21.86 27.58 5.72
CA ASP A 72 -20.44 27.81 5.44
C ASP A 72 -20.00 26.97 4.23
N LEU A 73 -19.25 27.61 3.34
CA LEU A 73 -18.81 27.00 2.08
C LEU A 73 -17.53 26.16 2.24
N THR A 74 -16.99 26.08 3.46
CA THR A 74 -15.79 25.32 3.77
C THR A 74 -15.90 24.65 5.13
N GLU A 75 -15.27 23.50 5.26
CA GLU A 75 -15.12 22.77 6.52
C GLU A 75 -13.64 22.48 6.79
N VAL A 76 -13.22 22.57 8.05
CA VAL A 76 -11.85 22.23 8.46
C VAL A 76 -11.84 20.89 9.17
N VAL A 77 -11.31 19.86 8.51
CA VAL A 77 -11.14 18.54 9.11
C VAL A 77 -9.80 18.49 9.84
N ASN A 78 -9.82 18.34 11.16
CA ASN A 78 -8.62 18.23 11.98
C ASN A 78 -8.23 16.76 12.21
N LEU A 79 -7.38 16.23 11.32
CA LEU A 79 -6.88 14.86 11.36
C LEU A 79 -6.00 14.61 12.61
N GLY A 80 -5.29 15.63 13.08
CA GLY A 80 -4.46 15.55 14.29
C GLY A 80 -5.29 15.30 15.55
N ALA A 81 -6.43 15.99 15.69
CA ALA A 81 -7.36 15.80 16.79
C ALA A 81 -8.00 14.39 16.78
N LEU A 82 -8.09 13.76 15.61
CA LEU A 82 -8.54 12.37 15.42
C LEU A 82 -7.41 11.35 15.64
N GLY A 83 -6.19 11.81 15.95
CA GLY A 83 -5.04 10.96 16.26
C GLY A 83 -4.26 10.47 15.03
N HIS A 84 -4.46 11.11 13.87
CA HIS A 84 -3.70 10.84 12.66
C HIS A 84 -2.51 11.81 12.51
N ASP A 85 -1.51 11.38 11.77
CA ASP A 85 -0.32 12.15 11.44
C ASP A 85 -0.28 12.36 9.92
N LEU A 86 -0.68 13.55 9.47
CA LEU A 86 -0.68 13.94 8.07
C LEU A 86 0.72 14.42 7.70
N ILE A 87 1.30 13.86 6.64
CA ILE A 87 2.63 14.27 6.20
C ILE A 87 2.62 14.78 4.76
N ARG A 88 3.60 15.65 4.48
CA ARG A 88 3.90 16.11 3.13
C ARG A 88 4.96 15.22 2.52
N THR A 89 4.68 14.64 1.37
CA THR A 89 5.67 13.84 0.64
C THR A 89 6.61 14.74 -0.16
N GLN A 90 7.69 14.17 -0.70
CA GLN A 90 8.58 14.89 -1.63
C GLN A 90 7.98 15.04 -3.04
N ARG A 91 6.76 14.52 -3.27
CA ARG A 91 6.13 14.62 -4.59
C ARG A 91 5.79 16.08 -4.89
N PRO A 92 6.10 16.58 -6.09
CA PRO A 92 5.82 17.97 -6.43
C PRO A 92 4.31 18.20 -6.50
N PHE A 93 3.87 19.32 -5.92
CA PHE A 93 2.54 19.86 -6.11
C PHE A 93 2.67 21.20 -6.83
N THR A 94 2.17 21.25 -8.07
CA THR A 94 2.22 22.45 -8.93
C THR A 94 0.85 23.07 -9.17
N GLY A 95 -0.22 22.42 -8.70
CA GLY A 95 -1.55 23.02 -8.67
C GLY A 95 -1.57 24.11 -7.60
N GLY A 96 -2.28 25.21 -7.83
CA GLY A 96 -2.64 26.11 -6.71
C GLY A 96 -3.76 25.50 -5.88
N PHE A 97 -4.10 26.13 -4.77
CA PHE A 97 -5.40 25.94 -4.15
C PHE A 97 -6.40 26.95 -4.73
N PRO A 98 -7.69 26.59 -4.86
CA PRO A 98 -8.29 25.29 -4.58
C PRO A 98 -7.91 24.21 -5.60
N THR A 99 -7.91 22.94 -5.19
CA THR A 99 -7.57 21.79 -6.05
C THR A 99 -8.36 20.52 -5.70
N GLN A 100 -8.63 19.67 -6.69
CA GLN A 100 -9.09 18.29 -6.47
C GLN A 100 -7.95 17.27 -6.61
N SER A 101 -6.74 17.71 -6.94
CA SER A 101 -5.61 16.85 -7.31
C SER A 101 -4.35 17.26 -6.56
N HIS A 102 -4.36 17.08 -5.25
CA HIS A 102 -3.16 17.17 -4.42
C HIS A 102 -2.54 15.76 -4.29
N PRO A 103 -1.23 15.57 -4.45
CA PRO A 103 -0.63 14.23 -4.42
C PRO A 103 -0.89 13.52 -3.09
N ASP A 104 -0.84 14.26 -1.98
CA ASP A 104 -0.89 13.70 -0.63
C ASP A 104 -2.29 13.64 -0.01
N VAL A 105 -3.27 14.37 -0.57
CA VAL A 105 -4.60 14.49 0.03
C VAL A 105 -5.66 14.53 -1.07
N VAL A 106 -6.74 13.78 -0.89
CA VAL A 106 -7.93 13.81 -1.74
C VAL A 106 -9.15 13.89 -0.83
N ALA A 107 -10.12 14.73 -1.17
CA ALA A 107 -11.34 14.93 -0.39
C ALA A 107 -12.59 14.59 -1.21
N TYR A 108 -13.59 14.02 -0.54
CA TYR A 108 -14.92 13.78 -1.08
C TYR A 108 -15.97 14.25 -0.07
N THR A 109 -17.11 14.70 -0.57
CA THR A 109 -18.27 15.12 0.22
C THR A 109 -19.47 14.26 -0.13
N GLN A 110 -20.35 14.06 0.85
CA GLN A 110 -21.64 13.41 0.65
C GLN A 110 -22.75 14.30 1.23
N GLU A 111 -23.76 14.58 0.41
CA GLU A 111 -24.96 15.35 0.79
C GLU A 111 -25.94 14.50 1.62
N ASP A 112 -26.77 15.14 2.45
CA ASP A 112 -27.75 14.43 3.28
C ASP A 112 -28.77 13.65 2.44
N GLY A 113 -29.00 12.40 2.83
CA GLY A 113 -29.87 11.48 2.09
C GLY A 113 -29.29 10.95 0.78
N SER A 114 -28.06 11.31 0.41
CA SER A 114 -27.34 10.72 -0.73
C SER A 114 -26.40 9.60 -0.30
N ASP A 115 -26.27 8.58 -1.14
CA ASP A 115 -25.25 7.53 -1.03
C ASP A 115 -24.03 7.81 -1.92
N THR A 116 -24.02 8.92 -2.69
CA THR A 116 -22.92 9.28 -3.59
C THR A 116 -21.84 10.07 -2.87
N TRP A 117 -20.59 9.85 -3.30
CA TRP A 117 -19.43 10.62 -2.85
C TRP A 117 -18.91 11.45 -4.01
N ASP A 118 -18.96 12.76 -3.87
CA ASP A 118 -18.54 13.70 -4.90
C ASP A 118 -17.17 14.27 -4.56
N LYS A 119 -16.27 14.28 -5.54
CA LYS A 119 -14.90 14.76 -5.33
C LYS A 119 -14.90 16.25 -5.02
N ALA A 120 -14.38 16.63 -3.87
CA ALA A 120 -14.42 17.99 -3.36
C ALA A 120 -13.11 18.73 -3.60
N ASN A 121 -13.20 20.06 -3.69
CA ASN A 121 -12.01 20.91 -3.73
C ASN A 121 -11.41 21.03 -2.33
N ILE A 122 -10.11 20.83 -2.23
CA ILE A 122 -9.31 21.20 -1.06
C ILE A 122 -8.90 22.66 -1.26
N THR A 123 -9.14 23.51 -0.27
CA THR A 123 -8.83 24.96 -0.31
C THR A 123 -7.56 25.30 0.47
N ALA A 124 -7.18 24.48 1.44
CA ALA A 124 -5.93 24.61 2.18
C ALA A 124 -5.55 23.28 2.84
N ILE A 125 -4.25 23.08 3.09
CA ILE A 125 -3.71 21.99 3.89
C ILE A 125 -2.66 22.57 4.83
N ASP A 126 -2.81 22.34 6.13
CA ASP A 126 -1.78 22.65 7.12
C ASP A 126 -1.19 21.34 7.67
N PHE A 127 -0.01 20.98 7.16
CA PHE A 127 0.72 19.79 7.59
C PHE A 127 1.28 19.89 9.01
N ALA A 128 1.47 21.10 9.56
CA ALA A 128 1.95 21.27 10.92
C ALA A 128 0.79 21.13 11.92
N ALA A 129 -0.38 21.65 11.58
CA ALA A 129 -1.59 21.52 12.39
C ALA A 129 -2.37 20.22 12.13
N ASN A 130 -1.99 19.43 11.12
CA ASN A 130 -2.71 18.25 10.63
C ASN A 130 -4.17 18.54 10.24
N THR A 131 -4.40 19.64 9.51
CA THR A 131 -5.74 20.04 9.07
C THR A 131 -5.87 20.10 7.55
N VAL A 132 -7.07 19.79 7.07
CA VAL A 132 -7.45 19.89 5.66
C VAL A 132 -8.73 20.71 5.56
N THR A 133 -8.69 21.80 4.79
CA THR A 133 -9.88 22.63 4.52
C THR A 133 -10.51 22.19 3.21
N VAL A 134 -11.79 21.81 3.26
CA VAL A 134 -12.54 21.25 2.14
C VAL A 134 -13.69 22.19 1.79
N ALA A 135 -13.88 22.48 0.50
CA ALA A 135 -15.06 23.20 0.02
C ALA A 135 -16.29 22.28 0.07
N LYS A 136 -17.42 22.80 0.56
CA LYS A 136 -18.69 22.08 0.66
C LYS A 136 -19.88 22.94 0.27
N THR A 137 -21.01 22.30 -0.04
CA THR A 137 -22.33 22.93 -0.11
C THR A 137 -23.00 22.86 1.27
N ALA A 138 -24.13 23.57 1.42
CA ALA A 138 -24.84 23.61 2.70
C ALA A 138 -25.47 22.26 3.09
N ASP A 139 -25.73 21.41 2.10
CA ASP A 139 -26.40 20.11 2.27
C ASP A 139 -25.40 18.96 2.55
N VAL A 140 -24.08 19.23 2.56
CA VAL A 140 -23.06 18.23 2.89
C VAL A 140 -23.16 17.83 4.36
N LYS A 141 -23.24 16.51 4.59
CA LYS A 141 -23.29 15.91 5.91
C LYS A 141 -22.06 15.09 6.27
N LYS A 142 -21.34 14.58 5.26
CA LYS A 142 -20.12 13.80 5.50
C LYS A 142 -18.98 14.25 4.61
N ILE A 143 -17.78 14.16 5.15
CA ILE A 143 -16.54 14.40 4.43
C ILE A 143 -15.65 13.18 4.59
N ARG A 144 -15.12 12.69 3.47
CA ARG A 144 -14.11 11.64 3.42
C ARG A 144 -12.80 12.25 2.97
N ILE A 145 -11.75 12.04 3.75
CA ILE A 145 -10.39 12.48 3.44
C ILE A 145 -9.52 11.25 3.24
N TYR A 146 -8.90 11.14 2.07
CA TYR A 146 -7.78 10.25 1.84
C TYR A 146 -6.49 11.04 2.00
N PHE A 147 -5.58 10.60 2.85
CA PHE A 147 -4.34 11.32 3.14
C PHE A 147 -3.15 10.40 3.32
N VAL A 148 -1.94 10.85 2.98
CA VAL A 148 -0.71 10.09 3.24
C VAL A 148 -0.36 10.17 4.74
N PRO A 149 -0.37 9.04 5.48
CA PRO A 149 -0.07 9.02 6.90
C PRO A 149 1.44 8.92 7.17
N GLY A 150 1.92 9.56 8.23
CA GLY A 150 3.31 9.45 8.71
C GLY A 150 3.49 8.49 9.89
N GLY A 151 2.49 8.39 10.76
CA GLY A 151 2.59 7.64 12.01
C GLY A 151 2.64 6.13 11.78
N GLY A 152 3.72 5.48 12.26
CA GLY A 152 3.78 4.04 12.41
C GLY A 152 4.85 3.30 11.59
N GLU A 153 4.62 2.01 11.37
CA GLU A 153 5.54 1.10 10.70
C GLU A 153 4.92 0.50 9.43
N PHE A 154 5.75 0.28 8.43
CA PHE A 154 5.42 -0.34 7.15
C PHE A 154 6.26 -1.59 6.96
N GLU A 155 5.63 -2.69 6.56
CA GLU A 155 6.29 -3.96 6.26
C GLU A 155 5.72 -4.59 4.99
N ILE A 156 6.60 -5.07 4.11
CA ILE A 156 6.23 -5.99 3.04
C ILE A 156 6.64 -7.39 3.49
N ARG A 157 5.70 -8.32 3.48
CA ARG A 157 5.95 -9.69 3.96
C ARG A 157 5.28 -10.73 3.08
N ALA A 158 5.93 -11.88 2.96
CA ALA A 158 5.34 -13.07 2.36
C ALA A 158 4.69 -13.91 3.45
N LYS A 159 3.51 -14.47 3.17
CA LYS A 159 2.79 -15.37 4.07
C LYS A 159 2.36 -16.62 3.32
N ARG A 160 2.55 -17.77 3.97
CA ARG A 160 2.12 -19.07 3.46
C ARG A 160 0.61 -19.25 3.68
N PRO A 161 -0.15 -19.83 2.72
CA PRO A 161 -1.60 -20.01 2.85
C PRO A 161 -1.99 -21.01 3.94
N ASN A 162 -1.20 -22.09 4.09
CA ASN A 162 -1.47 -23.19 5.03
C ASN A 162 -0.22 -23.47 5.89
N GLY A 163 -0.33 -23.26 7.20
CA GLY A 163 0.72 -23.56 8.18
C GLY A 163 0.26 -23.27 9.62
N SER A 164 0.67 -24.11 10.56
CA SER A 164 0.55 -23.90 12.01
C SER A 164 1.54 -22.80 12.42
N ASP A 165 1.03 -21.77 13.09
CA ASP A 165 1.68 -20.49 13.39
C ASP A 165 2.14 -19.67 12.17
N SER A 166 1.84 -18.38 12.27
CA SER A 166 1.97 -17.34 11.26
C SER A 166 3.43 -17.07 10.89
N ILE A 167 3.98 -17.91 10.01
CA ILE A 167 5.25 -17.64 9.35
C ILE A 167 5.01 -16.50 8.35
N ASN A 168 5.24 -15.29 8.85
CA ASN A 168 5.38 -14.09 8.05
C ASN A 168 6.87 -13.88 7.79
N MET A 169 7.23 -13.68 6.53
CA MET A 169 8.61 -13.56 6.09
C MET A 169 8.82 -12.14 5.61
N LYS A 170 9.53 -11.37 6.42
CA LYS A 170 9.77 -9.95 6.16
C LYS A 170 10.68 -9.77 4.95
N LEU A 171 10.20 -9.07 3.93
CA LEU A 171 10.94 -8.73 2.72
C LEU A 171 11.52 -7.32 2.77
N PHE A 172 10.81 -6.42 3.45
CA PHE A 172 11.16 -5.01 3.59
C PHE A 172 10.43 -4.42 4.79
N ASP A 173 11.09 -3.53 5.53
CA ASP A 173 10.47 -2.71 6.56
C ASP A 173 11.07 -1.33 6.65
N MET A 174 10.24 -0.37 7.02
CA MET A 174 10.63 1.01 7.25
C MET A 174 9.58 1.72 8.12
N GLY A 175 9.95 2.83 8.76
CA GLY A 175 8.97 3.75 9.32
C GLY A 175 8.07 4.32 8.21
N LEU A 176 6.76 4.42 8.45
CA LEU A 176 5.80 4.85 7.44
C LEU A 176 6.11 6.27 6.94
N LYS A 177 6.45 7.18 7.86
CA LYS A 177 6.96 8.53 7.55
C LYS A 177 8.21 8.51 6.67
N ALA A 178 9.23 7.74 7.05
CA ALA A 178 10.47 7.68 6.30
C ALA A 178 10.25 7.14 4.87
N MET A 179 9.36 6.16 4.71
CA MET A 179 9.00 5.63 3.41
C MET A 179 8.36 6.71 2.52
N HIS A 180 7.42 7.49 3.05
CA HIS A 180 6.70 8.54 2.32
C HIS A 180 7.50 9.86 2.12
N GLU A 181 8.43 10.21 3.01
CA GLU A 181 9.25 11.42 2.92
C GLU A 181 10.55 11.23 2.15
N THR A 182 10.95 10.00 1.84
CA THR A 182 12.13 9.77 1.01
C THR A 182 11.81 10.04 -0.46
N ASP A 183 12.74 10.67 -1.19
CA ASP A 183 12.64 10.75 -2.65
C ASP A 183 12.83 9.35 -3.27
N GLN A 184 11.70 8.72 -3.60
CA GLN A 184 11.64 7.39 -4.20
C GLN A 184 12.05 7.39 -5.70
N THR A 185 12.23 8.55 -6.32
CA THR A 185 12.70 8.67 -7.72
C THR A 185 14.22 8.67 -7.84
N ASN A 186 14.92 9.05 -6.76
CA ASN A 186 16.37 9.06 -6.72
C ASN A 186 16.94 7.68 -6.40
N THR A 187 17.44 7.00 -7.44
CA THR A 187 17.98 5.63 -7.37
C THR A 187 19.16 5.45 -6.40
N ARG A 188 19.80 6.54 -5.96
CA ARG A 188 20.92 6.50 -5.00
C ARG A 188 20.47 6.51 -3.55
N SER A 189 19.37 7.19 -3.24
CA SER A 189 18.88 7.39 -1.87
C SER A 189 17.59 6.63 -1.56
N ALA A 190 16.83 6.23 -2.58
CA ALA A 190 15.58 5.53 -2.40
C ALA A 190 15.80 4.17 -1.69
N PRO A 191 14.94 3.80 -0.73
CA PRO A 191 15.03 2.51 -0.05
C PRO A 191 14.96 1.38 -1.08
N LYS A 192 15.74 0.33 -0.89
CA LYS A 192 15.75 -0.83 -1.80
C LYS A 192 15.19 -2.04 -1.10
N LEU A 193 14.40 -2.82 -1.84
CA LEU A 193 13.93 -4.12 -1.37
C LEU A 193 15.08 -5.12 -1.47
N GLY A 194 15.58 -5.61 -0.33
CA GLY A 194 16.68 -6.58 -0.30
C GLY A 194 17.93 -6.13 -1.08
N HIS A 195 18.70 -7.11 -1.57
CA HIS A 195 19.91 -6.87 -2.35
C HIS A 195 19.68 -7.09 -3.85
N GLU A 196 20.47 -6.43 -4.69
CA GLU A 196 20.45 -6.68 -6.13
C GLU A 196 20.77 -8.14 -6.43
N GLY A 197 19.99 -8.76 -7.32
CA GLY A 197 20.12 -10.19 -7.66
C GLY A 197 19.35 -11.13 -6.73
N THR A 198 18.88 -10.68 -5.56
CA THR A 198 17.94 -11.46 -4.75
C THR A 198 16.54 -11.36 -5.36
N ASN A 199 15.96 -12.49 -5.76
CA ASN A 199 14.62 -12.53 -6.34
C ASN A 199 13.76 -13.54 -5.55
N PRO A 200 13.36 -13.22 -4.31
CA PRO A 200 12.62 -14.13 -3.46
C PRO A 200 11.37 -14.70 -4.18
N PRO A 201 11.24 -16.04 -4.25
CA PRO A 201 10.11 -16.67 -4.91
C PRO A 201 8.86 -16.62 -4.03
N LEU A 202 7.72 -16.35 -4.65
CA LEU A 202 6.38 -16.49 -4.09
C LEU A 202 5.64 -17.55 -4.90
N PRO A 203 5.52 -18.79 -4.38
CA PRO A 203 4.78 -19.85 -5.02
C PRO A 203 3.28 -19.55 -5.17
N PRO A 204 2.55 -20.30 -6.02
CA PRO A 204 1.10 -20.24 -6.12
C PRO A 204 0.40 -20.24 -4.75
N GLN A 205 -0.64 -19.42 -4.59
CA GLN A 205 -1.42 -19.23 -3.35
C GLN A 205 -0.66 -18.62 -2.17
N TRP A 206 0.63 -18.31 -2.28
CA TRP A 206 1.27 -17.46 -1.27
C TRP A 206 0.69 -16.05 -1.31
N GLU A 207 0.69 -15.40 -0.15
CA GLU A 207 0.25 -14.03 -0.02
C GLU A 207 1.46 -13.11 0.09
N LEU A 208 1.49 -12.05 -0.72
CA LEU A 208 2.30 -10.88 -0.47
C LEU A 208 1.43 -9.85 0.26
N GLN A 209 1.83 -9.49 1.47
CA GLN A 209 1.09 -8.54 2.29
C GLN A 209 1.87 -7.24 2.42
N ILE A 210 1.16 -6.14 2.28
CA ILE A 210 1.59 -4.84 2.78
C ILE A 210 0.94 -4.68 4.15
N ALA A 211 1.76 -4.81 5.19
CA ALA A 211 1.34 -4.68 6.57
C ALA A 211 1.72 -3.32 7.12
N VAL A 212 0.80 -2.71 7.86
CA VAL A 212 0.95 -1.37 8.41
C VAL A 212 0.54 -1.42 9.88
N ARG A 213 1.39 -0.87 10.75
CA ARG A 213 1.02 -0.55 12.13
C ARG A 213 0.76 0.94 12.18
N SER A 214 -0.49 1.36 12.25
CA SER A 214 -0.88 2.78 12.35
C SER A 214 -2.30 2.89 12.87
N LYS A 215 -2.64 4.05 13.46
CA LYS A 215 -4.05 4.45 13.71
C LYS A 215 -4.79 4.77 12.42
N SER A 216 -4.06 5.25 11.42
CA SER A 216 -4.58 5.61 10.11
C SER A 216 -4.77 4.36 9.27
N LEU A 217 -6.03 4.01 8.98
CA LEU A 217 -6.39 2.81 8.24
C LEU A 217 -6.29 3.04 6.73
N ILE A 218 -5.57 2.17 6.04
CA ILE A 218 -5.38 2.19 4.59
C ILE A 218 -6.39 1.23 3.95
N TYR A 219 -7.15 1.77 3.01
CA TYR A 219 -8.18 1.04 2.27
C TYR A 219 -7.81 0.93 0.80
N ALA A 220 -8.11 -0.18 0.13
CA ALA A 220 -7.88 -0.41 -1.30
C ALA A 220 -8.88 0.34 -2.22
N ASP A 221 -9.42 1.46 -1.75
CA ASP A 221 -10.42 2.24 -2.45
C ASP A 221 -9.79 2.91 -3.70
N PRO A 222 -10.42 2.81 -4.89
CA PRO A 222 -9.90 3.48 -6.09
C PRO A 222 -9.80 5.01 -5.93
N GLU A 223 -10.74 5.60 -5.18
CA GLU A 223 -10.80 7.02 -4.83
C GLU A 223 -9.59 7.53 -4.03
N ALA A 224 -8.90 6.62 -3.32
CA ALA A 224 -7.73 6.98 -2.54
C ALA A 224 -6.54 7.37 -3.43
N GLU A 225 -6.57 7.02 -4.73
CA GLU A 225 -5.51 7.31 -5.70
C GLU A 225 -4.14 6.91 -5.14
N HIS A 226 -4.04 5.67 -4.66
CA HIS A 226 -2.78 5.11 -4.18
C HIS A 226 -1.76 5.06 -5.28
N GLU A 227 -0.51 5.33 -4.92
CA GLU A 227 0.61 5.04 -5.78
C GLU A 227 1.36 3.83 -5.25
N LEU A 228 1.33 2.74 -6.01
CA LEU A 228 1.97 1.48 -5.68
C LEU A 228 2.67 0.95 -6.94
N SER A 229 3.98 0.74 -6.85
CA SER A 229 4.76 0.08 -7.89
C SER A 229 5.81 -0.80 -7.25
N LEU A 230 5.64 -2.11 -7.41
CA LEU A 230 6.60 -3.11 -6.96
C LEU A 230 7.00 -4.00 -8.15
N GLN A 231 8.30 -4.03 -8.44
CA GLN A 231 8.83 -4.79 -9.56
C GLN A 231 8.94 -6.28 -9.22
N ALA A 232 8.51 -7.13 -10.13
CA ALA A 232 8.56 -8.57 -10.01
C ALA A 232 8.81 -9.25 -11.37
N TRP A 233 9.07 -10.55 -11.33
CA TRP A 233 8.98 -11.44 -12.47
C TRP A 233 7.81 -12.39 -12.26
N SER A 234 7.11 -12.72 -13.33
CA SER A 234 6.06 -13.73 -13.34
C SER A 234 6.47 -14.89 -14.23
N ALA A 235 6.33 -16.11 -13.72
CA ALA A 235 6.57 -17.33 -14.48
C ALA A 235 5.33 -18.25 -14.40
N PRO A 236 4.74 -18.63 -15.54
CA PRO A 236 3.74 -19.70 -15.54
C PRO A 236 4.43 -21.04 -15.27
N ILE A 237 3.91 -21.79 -14.31
CA ILE A 237 4.48 -23.04 -13.85
C ILE A 237 3.43 -24.14 -13.76
N GLU A 238 3.88 -25.38 -13.89
CA GLU A 238 3.16 -26.56 -13.46
C GLU A 238 3.79 -27.09 -12.17
N ILE A 239 2.95 -27.36 -11.17
CA ILE A 239 3.39 -27.82 -9.86
C ILE A 239 3.60 -29.34 -9.93
N LEU A 240 4.83 -29.80 -9.70
CA LEU A 240 5.16 -31.24 -9.66
C LEU A 240 5.14 -31.78 -8.23
N ASN A 241 5.56 -30.97 -7.27
CA ASN A 241 5.51 -31.28 -5.84
C ASN A 241 5.29 -30.01 -5.02
N ARG A 242 4.05 -29.82 -4.56
CA ARG A 242 3.67 -28.59 -3.82
C ARG A 242 4.41 -28.44 -2.50
N SER A 243 4.47 -29.50 -1.70
CA SER A 243 5.08 -29.45 -0.36
C SER A 243 6.56 -29.11 -0.42
N ARG A 244 7.28 -29.69 -1.39
CA ARG A 244 8.70 -29.39 -1.60
C ARG A 244 8.92 -27.97 -2.12
N MET A 245 8.07 -27.50 -3.04
CA MET A 245 8.14 -26.12 -3.54
C MET A 245 7.94 -25.09 -2.42
N ASP A 246 6.92 -25.28 -1.58
CA ASP A 246 6.67 -24.38 -0.45
C ASP A 246 7.86 -24.38 0.53
N ALA A 247 8.43 -25.54 0.84
CA ALA A 247 9.57 -25.65 1.76
C ALA A 247 10.84 -25.00 1.19
N GLU A 248 11.16 -25.22 -0.08
CA GLU A 248 12.31 -24.58 -0.73
C GLU A 248 12.14 -23.06 -0.81
N ALA A 249 10.94 -22.56 -1.12
CA ALA A 249 10.65 -21.14 -1.12
C ALA A 249 10.79 -20.52 0.27
N GLU A 250 10.31 -21.22 1.31
CA GLU A 250 10.47 -20.77 2.69
C GLU A 250 11.96 -20.69 3.10
N VAL A 251 12.78 -21.68 2.74
CA VAL A 251 14.22 -21.61 3.04
C VAL A 251 14.85 -20.38 2.37
N GLN A 252 14.54 -20.12 1.09
CA GLN A 252 15.07 -18.95 0.39
C GLN A 252 14.62 -17.62 1.00
N LEU A 253 13.33 -17.51 1.34
CA LEU A 253 12.74 -16.31 1.91
C LEU A 253 13.24 -16.00 3.34
N ARG A 254 13.72 -17.00 4.09
CA ARG A 254 14.38 -16.79 5.40
C ARG A 254 15.84 -16.31 5.29
N GLY A 255 16.32 -16.03 4.07
CA GLY A 255 17.72 -15.70 3.82
C GLY A 255 18.62 -16.94 3.72
N GLY A 256 18.04 -18.10 3.39
CA GLY A 256 18.79 -19.34 3.15
C GLY A 256 19.64 -19.25 1.89
N TYR A 257 20.83 -18.64 2.03
CA TYR A 257 22.01 -18.97 1.25
C TYR A 257 23.13 -19.35 2.23
N VAL A 258 23.60 -20.59 2.09
CA VAL A 258 25.00 -20.97 2.28
C VAL A 258 25.67 -20.84 0.92
#